data_AF-A0A9D2LUT6-F1
#
_entry.id   AF-A0A9D2LUT6-F1
#
_cell.length_a   1.000
_cell.length_b   1.000
_cell.length_c   1.000
_cell.angle_alpha   90.00
_cell.angle_beta   90.00
_cell.angle_gamma   90.00
#
_symmetry.space_group_name_H-M   'P 1'
#
loop_
_entity.id
_entity.type
_entity.pdbx_description
1 polymer ?
#
loop_
_entity_poly.entity_id
_entity_poly.type
_entity_poly.pdbx_seq_one_letter_code
_entity_poly.pdbx_strand_id
1 'polypeptide(L)'
;MGVIEKATKQMENWANDSSHGYDQIYRWGEKGDYDCSSAVITAWELAGVPVKTKGATYTGNIYSVFTQLGFKDVTSSVKLSNGSGLVRGDVLLNHAHHVAMYCGNGKEVEASINEKGTATGGSPGDQTGKEFLIRTYRNYPWDCVLRYTKGGTGSGSSGNTQPNSGTTQAESCIDPDTPVCAVRINKTTKCYLGAGTSYGQASLFPQIKKGSLADLMKGSAKDSAGNTWYLVKLAHPTEGFVTEYIQEGTFRYLK
;
A
#
# COMPACT_ATOMS: atom_id res chain seq x y z
N MET A 1 -7.82 -28.30 -0.22
CA MET A 1 -7.92 -26.93 -0.76
C MET A 1 -6.57 -26.53 -1.33
N GLY A 2 -6.51 -26.09 -2.60
CA GLY A 2 -5.25 -25.67 -3.23
C GLY A 2 -4.71 -24.36 -2.66
N VAL A 3 -3.43 -24.05 -2.91
CA VAL A 3 -2.75 -22.85 -2.37
C VAL A 3 -3.49 -21.56 -2.73
N ILE A 4 -3.87 -21.41 -4.00
CA ILE A 4 -4.65 -20.26 -4.50
C ILE A 4 -5.94 -20.07 -3.71
N GLU A 5 -6.68 -21.16 -3.50
CA GLU A 5 -7.96 -21.11 -2.79
C GLU A 5 -7.76 -20.80 -1.31
N LYS A 6 -6.72 -21.33 -0.66
CA LYS A 6 -6.40 -21.00 0.74
C LYS A 6 -6.11 -19.51 0.91
N ALA A 7 -5.25 -18.93 0.06
CA ALA A 7 -4.90 -17.50 0.13
C ALA A 7 -6.14 -16.63 -0.12
N THR A 8 -6.88 -16.94 -1.19
CA THR A 8 -8.05 -16.15 -1.59
C THR A 8 -9.15 -16.22 -0.55
N LYS A 9 -9.45 -17.43 -0.05
CA LYS A 9 -10.46 -17.63 0.97
C LYS A 9 -10.10 -16.95 2.28
N GLN A 10 -8.82 -16.89 2.64
CA GLN A 10 -8.39 -16.20 3.85
C GLN A 10 -8.71 -14.70 3.78
N MET A 11 -8.41 -14.06 2.66
CA MET A 11 -8.72 -12.64 2.45
C MET A 11 -10.23 -12.38 2.45
N GLU A 12 -11.01 -13.28 1.84
CA GLU A 12 -12.48 -13.22 1.93
C GLU A 12 -12.99 -13.41 3.36
N ASN A 13 -12.39 -14.31 4.14
CA ASN A 13 -12.80 -14.53 5.52
C ASN A 13 -12.55 -13.28 6.37
N TRP A 14 -11.38 -12.65 6.24
CA TRP A 14 -11.10 -11.37 6.90
C TRP A 14 -12.08 -10.27 6.45
N ALA A 15 -12.37 -10.16 5.16
CA ALA A 15 -13.34 -9.20 4.64
C ALA A 15 -14.80 -9.44 5.10
N ASN A 16 -15.13 -10.62 5.61
CA ASN A 16 -16.47 -10.97 6.11
C ASN A 16 -16.53 -11.02 7.65
N ASP A 17 -15.47 -10.63 8.33
CA ASP A 17 -15.36 -10.63 9.78
C ASP A 17 -14.97 -9.24 10.26
N SER A 18 -15.90 -8.56 10.94
CA SER A 18 -15.72 -7.17 11.39
C SER A 18 -14.65 -7.01 12.47
N SER A 19 -14.06 -8.09 12.98
CA SER A 19 -12.86 -8.00 13.82
C SER A 19 -11.59 -7.70 13.02
N HIS A 20 -11.66 -7.65 11.69
CA HIS A 20 -10.54 -7.35 10.81
C HIS A 20 -10.70 -6.03 10.06
N GLY A 21 -9.77 -5.10 10.30
CA GLY A 21 -9.82 -3.72 9.83
C GLY A 21 -8.63 -3.27 9.00
N TYR A 22 -8.45 -1.95 8.92
CA TYR A 22 -7.30 -1.34 8.30
C TYR A 22 -6.52 -0.45 9.28
N ASP A 23 -5.21 -0.70 9.45
CA ASP A 23 -4.28 0.24 10.10
C ASP A 23 -2.82 -0.14 9.82
N GLN A 24 -1.95 0.84 9.54
CA GLN A 24 -0.53 0.60 9.29
C GLN A 24 0.31 0.41 10.57
N ILE A 25 -0.20 0.73 11.77
CA ILE A 25 0.50 0.50 13.05
C ILE A 25 0.43 -0.97 13.46
N TYR A 26 -0.74 -1.60 13.35
CA TYR A 26 -0.97 -3.02 13.70
C TYR A 26 -1.21 -3.87 12.45
N ARG A 27 -0.44 -3.58 11.41
CA ARG A 27 -0.66 -4.07 10.04
C ARG A 27 -0.50 -5.57 9.86
N TRP A 28 0.09 -6.32 10.79
CA TRP A 28 0.30 -7.76 10.62
C TRP A 28 -0.78 -8.61 11.31
N GLY A 29 -1.94 -8.02 11.60
CA GLY A 29 -3.05 -8.70 12.27
C GLY A 29 -2.89 -8.75 13.79
N GLU A 30 -1.95 -8.01 14.40
CA GLU A 30 -1.69 -8.05 15.84
C GLU A 30 -2.92 -7.69 16.68
N LYS A 31 -3.81 -6.85 16.13
CA LYS A 31 -5.08 -6.46 16.73
C LYS A 31 -6.29 -6.71 15.84
N GLY A 32 -6.10 -7.48 14.76
CA GLY A 32 -7.12 -7.70 13.73
C GLY A 32 -6.91 -6.86 12.47
N ASP A 33 -6.15 -5.76 12.55
CA ASP A 33 -5.93 -4.86 11.42
C ASP A 33 -4.89 -5.35 10.43
N TYR A 34 -5.05 -4.92 9.18
CA TYR A 34 -4.04 -5.09 8.14
C TYR A 34 -3.83 -3.78 7.38
N ASP A 35 -2.80 -3.71 6.55
CA ASP A 35 -2.82 -2.81 5.41
C ASP A 35 -2.90 -3.60 4.11
N CYS A 36 -2.99 -2.90 2.98
CA CYS A 36 -3.17 -3.53 1.68
C CYS A 36 -2.13 -4.63 1.41
N SER A 37 -0.86 -4.33 1.65
CA SER A 37 0.25 -5.25 1.40
C SER A 37 0.37 -6.35 2.44
N SER A 38 0.25 -6.04 3.72
CA SER A 38 0.37 -7.03 4.78
C SER A 38 -0.78 -8.04 4.75
N ALA A 39 -1.98 -7.64 4.34
CA ALA A 39 -3.11 -8.54 4.11
C ALA A 39 -2.75 -9.59 3.05
N VAL A 40 -2.34 -9.15 1.85
CA VAL A 40 -1.99 -10.05 0.73
C VAL A 40 -0.78 -10.92 1.08
N ILE A 41 0.27 -10.33 1.66
CA ILE A 41 1.48 -11.04 2.09
C ILE A 41 1.13 -12.13 3.12
N THR A 42 0.33 -11.80 4.13
CA THR A 42 -0.05 -12.76 5.18
C THR A 42 -0.95 -13.86 4.64
N ALA A 43 -1.90 -13.55 3.75
CA ALA A 43 -2.77 -14.54 3.13
C ALA A 43 -1.98 -15.60 2.35
N TRP A 44 -0.99 -15.17 1.56
CA TRP A 44 -0.14 -16.08 0.79
C TRP A 44 0.84 -16.86 1.66
N GLU A 45 1.40 -16.24 2.69
CA GLU A 45 2.22 -16.91 3.70
C GLU A 45 1.45 -18.05 4.38
N LEU A 46 0.24 -17.77 4.89
CA LEU A 46 -0.64 -18.76 5.51
C LEU A 46 -1.09 -19.86 4.54
N ALA A 47 -1.20 -19.55 3.25
CA ALA A 47 -1.52 -20.53 2.21
C ALA A 47 -0.36 -21.49 1.89
N GLY A 48 0.85 -21.19 2.38
CA GLY A 48 2.05 -22.00 2.20
C GLY A 48 3.02 -21.50 1.13
N VAL A 49 2.86 -20.27 0.62
CA VAL A 49 3.88 -19.61 -0.22
C VAL A 49 4.65 -18.64 0.68
N PRO A 50 5.95 -18.87 0.95
CA PRO A 50 6.67 -18.18 2.02
C PRO A 50 7.09 -16.75 1.65
N VAL A 51 6.19 -15.94 1.09
CA VAL A 51 6.45 -14.59 0.58
C VAL A 51 6.92 -13.64 1.67
N LYS A 52 6.35 -13.71 2.88
CA LYS A 52 6.75 -12.89 4.02
C LYS A 52 8.11 -13.33 4.52
N THR A 53 8.30 -14.63 4.74
CA THR A 53 9.58 -15.20 5.18
C THR A 53 10.71 -14.92 4.19
N LYS A 54 10.40 -14.76 2.90
CA LYS A 54 11.38 -14.43 1.84
C LYS A 54 11.52 -12.93 1.57
N GLY A 55 10.92 -12.08 2.40
CA GLY A 55 11.25 -10.65 2.45
C GLY A 55 10.20 -9.71 1.87
N ALA A 56 9.00 -10.18 1.48
CA ALA A 56 7.91 -9.28 1.14
C ALA A 56 7.42 -8.58 2.42
N THR A 57 7.44 -7.26 2.43
CA THR A 57 7.14 -6.46 3.64
C THR A 57 6.25 -5.24 3.38
N TYR A 58 6.17 -4.75 2.15
CA TYR A 58 5.35 -3.60 1.74
C TYR A 58 5.11 -3.64 0.22
N THR A 59 4.18 -2.82 -0.28
CA THR A 59 3.78 -2.81 -1.70
C THR A 59 4.95 -2.78 -2.68
N GLY A 60 5.96 -1.94 -2.43
CA GLY A 60 7.10 -1.72 -3.33
C GLY A 60 7.99 -2.92 -3.58
N ASN A 61 7.99 -3.94 -2.71
CA ASN A 61 8.83 -5.13 -2.88
C ASN A 61 8.06 -6.43 -3.21
N ILE A 62 6.72 -6.37 -3.29
CA ILE A 62 5.88 -7.54 -3.60
C ILE A 62 6.27 -8.16 -4.94
N TYR A 63 6.42 -7.36 -6.00
CA TYR A 63 6.73 -7.88 -7.34
C TYR A 63 7.98 -8.76 -7.35
N SER A 64 9.08 -8.23 -6.79
CA SER A 64 10.37 -8.92 -6.77
C SER A 64 10.31 -10.25 -6.01
N VAL A 65 9.66 -10.26 -4.84
CA VAL A 65 9.60 -11.47 -4.00
C VAL A 65 8.61 -12.49 -4.55
N PHE A 66 7.43 -12.06 -5.00
CA PHE A 66 6.39 -12.96 -5.50
C PHE A 66 6.83 -13.67 -6.78
N THR A 67 7.46 -12.96 -7.72
CA THR A 67 7.95 -13.56 -8.97
C THR A 67 9.02 -14.63 -8.73
N GLN A 68 9.87 -14.46 -7.71
CA GLN A 68 10.83 -15.49 -7.27
C GLN A 68 10.16 -16.73 -6.67
N LEU A 69 8.90 -16.63 -6.24
CA LEU A 69 8.16 -17.67 -5.54
C LEU A 69 7.04 -18.30 -6.36
N GLY A 70 7.13 -18.21 -7.69
CA GLY A 70 6.27 -18.95 -8.61
C GLY A 70 5.06 -18.15 -9.12
N PHE A 71 5.03 -16.84 -8.85
CA PHE A 71 4.13 -15.94 -9.56
C PHE A 71 4.71 -15.56 -10.92
N LYS A 72 3.83 -15.37 -11.89
CA LYS A 72 4.15 -14.78 -13.20
C LYS A 72 3.37 -13.49 -13.36
N ASP A 73 4.02 -12.51 -13.95
CA ASP A 73 3.33 -11.34 -14.47
C ASP A 73 2.51 -11.73 -15.71
N VAL A 74 1.19 -11.62 -15.60
CA VAL A 74 0.23 -11.96 -16.66
C VAL A 74 -0.50 -10.72 -17.18
N THR A 75 0.03 -9.53 -16.92
CA THR A 75 -0.62 -8.25 -17.25
C THR A 75 -1.00 -8.16 -18.73
N SER A 76 -0.14 -8.66 -19.62
CA SER A 76 -0.41 -8.69 -21.07
C SER A 76 -1.60 -9.57 -21.47
N SER A 77 -2.02 -10.49 -20.60
CA SER A 77 -3.16 -11.39 -20.80
C SER A 77 -4.44 -10.89 -20.12
N VAL A 78 -4.38 -9.74 -19.45
CA VAL A 78 -5.49 -9.16 -18.69
C VAL A 78 -5.84 -7.78 -19.24
N LYS A 79 -7.12 -7.55 -19.49
CA LYS A 79 -7.63 -6.22 -19.81
C LYS A 79 -7.89 -5.44 -18.53
N LEU A 80 -6.88 -4.71 -18.05
CA LEU A 80 -6.95 -3.95 -16.80
C LEU A 80 -8.13 -2.97 -16.73
N SER A 81 -8.57 -2.41 -17.86
CA SER A 81 -9.69 -1.46 -17.88
C SER A 81 -11.01 -2.05 -17.37
N ASN A 82 -11.20 -3.38 -17.42
CA ASN A 82 -12.44 -4.03 -17.00
C ASN A 82 -12.25 -5.39 -16.30
N GLY A 83 -11.02 -5.83 -16.08
CA GLY A 83 -10.70 -7.06 -15.37
C GLY A 83 -10.90 -8.34 -16.19
N SER A 84 -11.20 -8.23 -17.49
CA SER A 84 -11.32 -9.42 -18.35
C SER A 84 -9.98 -10.16 -18.40
N GLY A 85 -10.01 -11.48 -18.20
CA GLY A 85 -8.81 -12.32 -18.11
C GLY A 85 -8.27 -12.53 -16.70
N LEU A 86 -8.79 -11.80 -15.69
CA LEU A 86 -8.48 -12.05 -14.29
C LEU A 86 -9.05 -13.41 -13.83
N VAL A 87 -8.27 -14.11 -13.02
CA VAL A 87 -8.67 -15.37 -12.38
C VAL A 87 -8.49 -15.28 -10.88
N ARG A 88 -9.31 -16.04 -10.15
CA ARG A 88 -9.30 -16.06 -8.69
C ARG A 88 -7.87 -16.31 -8.16
N GLY A 89 -7.43 -15.45 -7.25
CA GLY A 89 -6.09 -15.46 -6.67
C GLY A 89 -5.06 -14.61 -7.41
N ASP A 90 -5.41 -13.95 -8.51
CA ASP A 90 -4.53 -12.95 -9.10
C ASP A 90 -4.29 -11.80 -8.11
N VAL A 91 -3.02 -11.45 -7.91
CA VAL A 91 -2.63 -10.28 -7.11
C VAL A 91 -2.59 -9.08 -8.04
N LEU A 92 -3.39 -8.06 -7.72
CA LEU A 92 -3.48 -6.80 -8.44
C LEU A 92 -2.51 -5.82 -7.78
N LEU A 93 -1.51 -5.34 -8.50
CA LEU A 93 -0.42 -4.54 -7.92
C LEU A 93 -0.23 -3.23 -8.66
N ASN A 94 -0.31 -2.13 -7.91
CA ASN A 94 0.32 -0.87 -8.26
C ASN A 94 1.62 -0.80 -7.43
N HIS A 95 2.77 -0.66 -8.08
CA HIS A 95 4.08 -0.80 -7.46
C HIS A 95 4.31 0.16 -6.30
N ALA A 96 3.64 1.31 -6.29
CA ALA A 96 3.82 2.33 -5.27
C ALA A 96 2.69 2.34 -4.24
N HIS A 97 1.43 2.28 -4.68
CA HIS A 97 0.33 2.79 -3.87
C HIS A 97 -0.55 1.71 -3.26
N HIS A 98 -0.74 0.57 -3.93
CA HIS A 98 -1.76 -0.37 -3.48
C HIS A 98 -1.58 -1.77 -4.03
N VAL A 99 -2.10 -2.73 -3.27
CA VAL A 99 -2.20 -4.13 -3.69
C VAL A 99 -3.51 -4.73 -3.18
N ALA A 100 -4.13 -5.52 -4.04
CA ALA A 100 -5.36 -6.24 -3.75
C ALA A 100 -5.29 -7.66 -4.33
N MET A 101 -6.33 -8.46 -4.12
CA MET A 101 -6.44 -9.77 -4.76
C MET A 101 -7.79 -9.94 -5.43
N TYR A 102 -7.79 -10.48 -6.64
CA TYR A 102 -9.02 -10.80 -7.35
C TYR A 102 -9.63 -12.09 -6.78
N CYS A 103 -10.86 -12.02 -6.28
CA CYS A 103 -11.56 -13.16 -5.68
C CYS A 103 -12.56 -13.85 -6.64
N GLY A 104 -12.61 -13.45 -7.90
CA GLY A 104 -13.49 -14.06 -8.90
C GLY A 104 -14.82 -13.31 -9.05
N ASN A 105 -15.63 -13.72 -10.04
CA ASN A 105 -16.94 -13.13 -10.33
C ASN A 105 -16.93 -11.60 -10.48
N GLY A 106 -15.86 -11.03 -11.06
CA GLY A 106 -15.71 -9.59 -11.22
C GLY A 106 -15.48 -8.84 -9.91
N LYS A 107 -14.95 -9.50 -8.87
CA LYS A 107 -14.72 -8.92 -7.54
C LYS A 107 -13.26 -8.99 -7.11
N GLU A 108 -12.86 -7.99 -6.35
CA GLU A 108 -11.58 -7.91 -5.65
C GLU A 108 -11.82 -7.86 -4.14
N VAL A 109 -10.81 -8.29 -3.37
CA VAL A 109 -10.78 -8.25 -1.91
C VAL A 109 -9.53 -7.50 -1.46
N GLU A 110 -9.70 -6.55 -0.54
CA GLU A 110 -8.64 -5.63 -0.11
C GLU A 110 -8.85 -5.08 1.29
N ALA A 111 -7.74 -4.81 1.99
CA ALA A 111 -7.69 -3.85 3.08
C ALA A 111 -7.45 -2.47 2.48
N SER A 112 -8.36 -1.51 2.71
CA SER A 112 -8.46 -0.26 1.96
C SER A 112 -7.97 0.96 2.74
N ILE A 113 -8.67 1.34 3.80
CA ILE A 113 -8.45 2.58 4.57
C ILE A 113 -9.24 2.51 5.87
N ASN A 114 -8.79 3.15 6.95
CA ASN A 114 -9.49 3.14 8.23
C ASN A 114 -10.71 4.08 8.28
N GLU A 115 -11.47 4.02 9.37
CA GLU A 115 -12.67 4.80 9.65
C GLU A 115 -12.46 6.31 9.66
N LYS A 116 -11.22 6.76 9.89
CA LYS A 116 -10.84 8.19 9.92
C LYS A 116 -10.42 8.71 8.55
N GLY A 117 -10.34 7.86 7.53
CA GLY A 117 -9.81 8.24 6.22
C GLY A 117 -8.29 8.46 6.25
N THR A 118 -7.59 7.79 7.16
CA THR A 118 -6.12 7.81 7.28
C THR A 118 -5.55 6.39 7.16
N ALA A 119 -4.22 6.30 7.03
CA ALA A 119 -3.52 5.04 7.06
C ALA A 119 -3.26 4.53 8.48
N THR A 120 -3.24 5.42 9.49
CA THR A 120 -3.01 5.06 10.90
C THR A 120 -3.97 5.74 11.86
N GLY A 121 -3.96 5.23 13.09
CA GLY A 121 -4.68 5.78 14.23
C GLY A 121 -6.15 5.41 14.22
N GLY A 122 -6.56 4.42 13.44
CA GLY A 122 -7.90 3.86 13.45
C GLY A 122 -8.15 3.02 14.70
N SER A 123 -9.38 2.54 14.85
CA SER A 123 -9.72 1.59 15.91
C SER A 123 -9.61 0.16 15.36
N PRO A 124 -9.15 -0.82 16.15
CA PRO A 124 -9.01 -2.17 15.62
C PRO A 124 -10.33 -2.80 15.17
N GLY A 125 -10.29 -3.50 14.03
CA GLY A 125 -11.44 -4.11 13.36
C GLY A 125 -12.02 -3.23 12.25
N ASP A 126 -13.14 -3.62 11.64
CA ASP A 126 -13.82 -2.81 10.61
C ASP A 126 -14.99 -2.03 11.22
N GLN A 127 -14.86 -0.71 11.33
CA GLN A 127 -15.92 0.16 11.85
C GLN A 127 -16.89 0.63 10.76
N THR A 128 -16.53 0.49 9.48
CA THR A 128 -17.28 1.10 8.38
C THR A 128 -17.91 0.10 7.41
N GLY A 129 -17.56 -1.18 7.54
CA GLY A 129 -17.86 -2.22 6.54
C GLY A 129 -17.05 -2.04 5.25
N LYS A 130 -16.01 -1.20 5.27
CA LYS A 130 -15.21 -0.80 4.11
C LYS A 130 -13.72 -0.73 4.39
N GLU A 131 -13.28 -1.11 5.58
CA GLU A 131 -11.85 -1.08 5.92
C GLU A 131 -11.15 -2.31 5.37
N PHE A 132 -11.78 -3.48 5.50
CA PHE A 132 -11.40 -4.72 4.82
C PHE A 132 -12.64 -5.27 4.12
N LEU A 133 -12.65 -5.30 2.79
CA LEU A 133 -13.88 -5.56 2.05
C LEU A 133 -13.68 -6.31 0.75
N ILE A 134 -14.79 -6.91 0.30
CA ILE A 134 -14.96 -7.41 -1.06
C ILE A 134 -15.76 -6.37 -1.84
N ARG A 135 -15.28 -5.98 -3.02
CA ARG A 135 -15.96 -5.02 -3.90
C ARG A 135 -15.92 -5.46 -5.35
N THR A 136 -16.73 -4.79 -6.18
CA THR A 136 -16.62 -4.95 -7.63
C THR A 136 -15.24 -4.48 -8.09
N TYR A 137 -14.62 -5.25 -8.98
CA TYR A 137 -13.33 -4.91 -9.58
C TYR A 137 -13.35 -3.49 -10.14
N ARG A 138 -12.27 -2.76 -9.89
CA ARG A 138 -12.00 -1.45 -10.49
C ARG A 138 -10.57 -1.40 -10.99
N ASN A 139 -10.33 -0.64 -12.05
CA ASN A 139 -8.96 -0.33 -12.40
C ASN A 139 -8.43 0.75 -11.44
N TYR A 140 -7.61 0.33 -10.48
CA TYR A 140 -6.83 1.22 -9.65
C TYR A 140 -5.44 1.29 -10.26
N PRO A 141 -5.20 2.26 -11.16
CA PRO A 141 -4.24 2.21 -12.27
C PRO A 141 -3.17 1.12 -12.07
N TRP A 142 -3.56 -0.14 -12.35
CA TRP A 142 -2.76 -1.28 -11.90
C TRP A 142 -1.54 -1.37 -12.80
N ASP A 143 -0.35 -1.49 -12.22
CA ASP A 143 0.88 -1.64 -13.01
C ASP A 143 1.01 -3.08 -13.51
N CYS A 144 0.66 -4.05 -12.65
CA CYS A 144 0.72 -5.46 -13.03
C CYS A 144 -0.28 -6.36 -12.33
N VAL A 145 -0.43 -7.56 -12.90
CA VAL A 145 -1.20 -8.68 -12.35
C VAL A 145 -0.28 -9.87 -12.17
N LEU A 146 -0.11 -10.33 -10.94
CA LEU A 146 0.72 -11.48 -10.60
C LEU A 146 -0.14 -12.72 -10.36
N ARG A 147 0.09 -13.77 -11.15
CA ARG A 147 -0.64 -15.04 -11.08
C ARG A 147 0.27 -16.16 -10.58
N TYR A 148 -0.14 -16.85 -9.52
CA TYR A 148 0.58 -18.02 -9.03
C TYR A 148 0.46 -19.19 -10.02
N THR A 149 1.59 -19.73 -10.47
CA THR A 149 1.62 -20.80 -11.51
C THR A 149 2.29 -22.09 -11.06
N LYS A 150 2.89 -22.13 -9.86
CA LYS A 150 3.63 -23.30 -9.39
C LYS A 150 2.72 -24.28 -8.65
N GLY A 151 2.20 -25.25 -9.39
CA GLY A 151 1.60 -26.50 -8.90
C GLY A 151 2.22 -27.71 -9.62
N GLY A 152 3.54 -27.90 -9.47
CA GLY A 152 4.33 -28.90 -10.18
C GLY A 152 5.84 -28.69 -9.99
N THR A 153 6.60 -29.78 -9.90
CA THR A 153 8.01 -29.93 -9.50
C THR A 153 9.05 -29.04 -10.19
N GLY A 154 10.00 -28.52 -9.38
CA GLY A 154 11.46 -28.55 -9.63
C GLY A 154 12.13 -27.67 -10.71
N SER A 155 13.18 -26.96 -10.28
CA SER A 155 14.24 -26.27 -11.07
C SER A 155 13.80 -25.04 -11.86
N GLY A 156 14.47 -23.90 -11.84
CA GLY A 156 15.77 -23.50 -11.30
C GLY A 156 16.24 -22.26 -12.07
N SER A 157 17.15 -21.52 -11.43
CA SER A 157 18.06 -20.52 -12.00
C SER A 157 17.71 -19.03 -11.90
N SER A 158 18.76 -18.36 -11.41
CA SER A 158 18.96 -16.98 -11.03
C SER A 158 19.13 -16.08 -12.26
N GLY A 159 18.61 -14.86 -12.20
CA GLY A 159 18.79 -13.82 -13.21
C GLY A 159 18.64 -12.45 -12.57
N ASN A 160 19.72 -11.97 -11.96
CA ASN A 160 19.81 -10.67 -11.33
C ASN A 160 20.02 -9.57 -12.39
N THR A 161 19.10 -8.61 -12.51
CA THR A 161 19.39 -7.30 -13.11
C THR A 161 18.44 -6.25 -12.55
N GLN A 162 18.88 -5.55 -11.50
CA GLN A 162 18.32 -4.25 -11.11
C GLN A 162 18.69 -3.19 -12.18
N PRO A 163 17.77 -2.28 -12.54
CA PRO A 163 18.16 -0.96 -12.99
C PRO A 163 18.22 -0.04 -11.76
N ASN A 164 19.45 0.33 -11.41
CA ASN A 164 19.73 1.50 -10.58
C ASN A 164 19.42 2.76 -11.42
N SER A 165 18.74 3.74 -10.86
CA SER A 165 18.63 5.08 -11.46
C SER A 165 18.77 6.09 -10.33
N GLY A 166 19.99 6.61 -10.22
CA GLY A 166 20.36 7.58 -9.21
C GLY A 166 19.85 8.97 -9.54
N THR A 167 19.53 9.70 -8.48
CA THR A 167 19.78 11.15 -8.39
C THR A 167 20.22 11.44 -6.97
N THR A 168 21.45 11.95 -6.83
CA THR A 168 22.03 12.49 -5.61
C THR A 168 21.19 13.66 -5.10
N GLN A 169 20.58 13.51 -3.92
CA GLN A 169 20.08 14.61 -3.09
C GLN A 169 20.26 14.26 -1.62
N ALA A 170 20.51 15.28 -0.80
CA ALA A 170 20.87 15.18 0.62
C ALA A 170 20.08 14.07 1.34
N GLU A 171 20.79 13.21 2.09
CA GLU A 171 20.20 12.11 2.84
C GLU A 171 19.10 12.62 3.77
N SER A 172 17.84 12.53 3.33
CA SER A 172 16.70 12.71 4.20
C SER A 172 16.65 11.50 5.13
N CYS A 173 16.64 11.71 6.45
CA CYS A 173 16.36 10.64 7.40
C CYS A 173 14.88 10.23 7.43
N ILE A 174 14.14 10.53 6.35
CA ILE A 174 12.73 10.24 6.18
C ILE A 174 12.58 8.82 5.66
N ASP A 175 11.79 8.03 6.37
CA ASP A 175 11.31 6.74 5.94
C ASP A 175 9.88 6.94 5.37
N PRO A 176 9.71 6.88 4.04
CA PRO A 176 8.43 7.15 3.38
C PRO A 176 7.42 6.01 3.53
N ASP A 177 7.82 4.88 4.12
CA ASP A 177 6.98 3.69 4.26
C ASP A 177 6.53 3.46 5.70
N THR A 178 7.19 4.10 6.68
CA THR A 178 6.85 3.97 8.11
C THR A 178 6.06 5.19 8.61
N PRO A 179 4.71 5.11 8.71
CA PRO A 179 3.93 6.13 9.39
C PRO A 179 4.15 6.08 10.91
N VAL A 180 4.13 7.23 11.56
CA VAL A 180 4.31 7.37 13.02
C VAL A 180 2.96 7.55 13.71
N CYS A 181 2.14 8.48 13.20
CA CYS A 181 0.84 8.79 13.76
C CYS A 181 0.01 9.68 12.81
N ALA A 182 -1.31 9.68 13.02
CA ALA A 182 -2.20 10.66 12.41
C ALA A 182 -2.03 12.05 13.05
N VAL A 183 -2.02 13.08 12.20
CA VAL A 183 -1.93 14.50 12.55
C VAL A 183 -3.08 15.28 11.91
N ARG A 184 -3.34 16.49 12.41
CA ARG A 184 -4.31 17.42 11.81
C ARG A 184 -3.63 18.67 11.29
N ILE A 185 -3.91 19.03 10.04
CA ILE A 185 -3.43 20.27 9.43
C ILE A 185 -4.05 21.47 10.14
N ASN A 186 -3.19 22.35 10.68
CA ASN A 186 -3.61 23.48 11.52
C ASN A 186 -3.81 24.79 10.71
N LYS A 187 -3.21 24.85 9.51
CA LYS A 187 -3.33 25.93 8.53
C LYS A 187 -3.27 25.35 7.11
N THR A 188 -4.08 25.88 6.21
CA THR A 188 -4.04 25.47 4.80
C THR A 188 -2.63 25.69 4.26
N THR A 189 -2.01 24.63 3.72
CA THR A 189 -0.59 24.63 3.34
C THR A 189 -0.40 24.06 1.95
N LYS A 190 0.56 24.61 1.21
CA LYS A 190 1.03 24.03 -0.05
C LYS A 190 1.90 22.81 0.24
N CYS A 191 1.93 21.88 -0.71
CA CYS A 191 2.77 20.69 -0.63
C CYS A 191 3.72 20.61 -1.82
N TYR A 192 4.83 19.91 -1.61
CA TYR A 192 5.95 19.91 -2.54
C TYR A 192 6.50 18.49 -2.72
N LEU A 193 7.18 18.28 -3.84
CA LEU A 193 7.81 17.00 -4.17
C LEU A 193 9.11 16.72 -3.36
N GLY A 194 9.56 17.70 -2.57
CA GLY A 194 10.75 17.59 -1.72
C GLY A 194 10.78 18.65 -0.62
N ALA A 195 11.82 18.60 0.20
CA ALA A 195 12.02 19.50 1.33
C ALA A 195 12.48 20.89 0.87
N GLY A 196 11.51 21.79 0.65
CA GLY A 196 11.77 23.17 0.26
C GLY A 196 10.85 23.62 -0.86
N THR A 197 10.67 24.94 -0.99
CA THR A 197 9.85 25.53 -2.05
C THR A 197 10.53 25.57 -3.42
N SER A 198 11.82 25.24 -3.48
CA SER A 198 12.57 25.04 -4.72
C SER A 198 12.18 23.76 -5.45
N TYR A 199 11.61 22.79 -4.72
CA TYR A 199 11.00 21.61 -5.31
C TYR A 199 9.67 21.98 -5.94
N GLY A 200 9.33 21.35 -7.06
CA GLY A 200 8.04 21.58 -7.71
C GLY A 200 6.88 21.34 -6.74
N GLN A 201 5.79 22.10 -6.92
CA GLN A 201 4.56 21.87 -6.17
C GLN A 201 4.01 20.46 -6.50
N ALA A 202 3.50 19.79 -5.49
CA ALA A 202 2.82 18.51 -5.61
C ALA A 202 1.68 18.57 -6.64
N SER A 203 1.57 17.55 -7.50
CA SER A 203 0.52 17.49 -8.52
C SER A 203 -0.79 16.88 -7.99
N LEU A 204 -0.70 15.88 -7.11
CA LEU A 204 -1.86 15.15 -6.58
C LEU A 204 -2.51 15.89 -5.40
N PHE A 205 -1.70 16.46 -4.50
CA PHE A 205 -2.17 17.41 -3.48
C PHE A 205 -1.36 18.71 -3.51
N PRO A 206 -1.62 19.63 -4.46
CA PRO A 206 -0.93 20.93 -4.48
C PRO A 206 -1.14 21.72 -3.19
N GLN A 207 -2.25 21.48 -2.49
CA GLN A 207 -2.56 22.11 -1.22
C GLN A 207 -3.40 21.19 -0.33
N ILE A 208 -3.08 21.15 0.97
CA ILE A 208 -3.92 20.48 1.98
C ILE A 208 -4.66 21.56 2.78
N LYS A 209 -5.98 21.38 2.94
CA LYS A 209 -6.84 22.34 3.65
C LYS A 209 -6.64 22.23 5.16
N LYS A 210 -6.80 23.36 5.86
CA LYS A 210 -6.92 23.37 7.33
C LYS A 210 -8.00 22.37 7.78
N GLY A 211 -7.69 21.56 8.77
CA GLY A 211 -8.59 20.57 9.34
C GLY A 211 -8.46 19.17 8.74
N SER A 212 -7.81 19.03 7.57
CA SER A 212 -7.52 17.71 6.98
C SER A 212 -6.68 16.85 7.93
N LEU A 213 -6.95 15.55 7.91
CA LEU A 213 -6.12 14.54 8.54
C LEU A 213 -5.05 14.07 7.55
N ALA A 214 -3.89 13.72 8.08
CA ALA A 214 -2.79 13.11 7.34
C ALA A 214 -1.99 12.23 8.30
N ASP A 215 -1.29 11.22 7.79
CA ASP A 215 -0.33 10.47 8.61
C ASP A 215 1.06 11.09 8.48
N LEU A 216 1.71 11.34 9.60
CA LEU A 216 3.09 11.82 9.65
C LEU A 216 4.04 10.63 9.44
N MET A 217 4.93 10.74 8.46
CA MET A 217 5.94 9.71 8.20
C MET A 217 7.15 9.89 9.10
N LYS A 218 7.88 8.80 9.37
CA LYS A 218 9.01 8.81 10.29
C LYS A 218 10.16 9.63 9.71
N GLY A 219 10.69 10.55 10.52
CA GLY A 219 11.84 11.38 10.16
C GLY A 219 11.46 12.81 9.74
N SER A 220 12.47 13.57 9.33
CA SER A 220 12.32 14.94 8.83
C SER A 220 13.46 15.29 7.87
N ALA A 221 13.30 16.34 7.08
CA ALA A 221 14.33 16.85 6.20
C ALA A 221 14.53 18.35 6.41
N LYS A 222 15.70 18.84 6.04
CA LYS A 222 16.04 20.27 6.06
C LYS A 222 16.17 20.79 4.64
N ASP A 223 15.58 21.96 4.36
CA ASP A 223 15.84 22.65 3.10
C ASP A 223 17.16 23.43 3.15
N SER A 224 17.55 24.06 2.03
CA SER A 224 18.78 24.85 1.93
C SER A 224 18.80 26.09 2.84
N ALA A 225 17.66 26.52 3.36
CA ALA A 225 17.54 27.62 4.32
C ALA A 225 17.49 27.13 5.78
N GLY A 226 17.59 25.82 6.02
CA GLY A 226 17.57 25.21 7.35
C GLY A 226 16.18 25.00 7.93
N ASN A 227 15.10 25.23 7.16
CA ASN A 227 13.74 24.97 7.62
C ASN A 227 13.48 23.46 7.68
N THR A 228 12.72 23.02 8.68
CA THR A 228 12.30 21.61 8.81
C THR A 228 11.08 21.32 7.95
N TRP A 229 11.12 20.17 7.28
CA TRP A 229 10.06 19.63 6.45
C TRP A 229 9.76 18.20 6.87
N TYR A 230 8.50 17.82 6.74
CA TYR A 230 7.99 16.49 7.06
C TYR A 230 7.28 15.91 5.84
N LEU A 231 7.39 14.60 5.67
CA LEU A 231 6.59 13.87 4.71
C LEU A 231 5.28 13.44 5.38
N VAL A 232 4.16 13.69 4.72
CA VAL A 232 2.84 13.22 5.17
C VAL A 232 2.18 12.34 4.13
N LYS A 233 1.46 11.32 4.58
CA LYS A 233 0.67 10.40 3.76
C LYS A 233 -0.81 10.79 3.83
N LEU A 234 -1.48 10.81 2.68
CA LEU A 234 -2.86 11.28 2.49
C LEU A 234 -3.64 10.31 1.64
N ALA A 235 -4.91 10.10 1.99
CA ALA A 235 -5.83 9.36 1.15
C ALA A 235 -6.18 10.14 -0.13
N HIS A 236 -5.93 9.55 -1.30
CA HIS A 236 -6.31 10.06 -2.61
C HIS A 236 -7.43 9.20 -3.23
N PRO A 237 -8.47 9.80 -3.84
CA PRO A 237 -9.62 9.05 -4.36
C PRO A 237 -9.29 7.98 -5.42
N THR A 238 -8.24 8.19 -6.23
CA THR A 238 -7.84 7.26 -7.31
C THR A 238 -6.45 6.65 -7.12
N GLU A 239 -5.62 7.26 -6.27
CA GLU A 239 -4.22 6.88 -6.05
C GLU A 239 -4.01 6.35 -4.63
N GLY A 240 -5.09 6.09 -3.89
CA GLY A 240 -5.11 5.41 -2.59
C GLY A 240 -4.37 6.20 -1.54
N PHE A 241 -3.07 5.98 -1.35
CA PHE A 241 -2.23 6.83 -0.50
C PHE A 241 -1.12 7.50 -1.28
N VAL A 242 -0.99 8.80 -1.10
CA VAL A 242 0.05 9.63 -1.71
C VAL A 242 0.83 10.36 -0.61
N THR A 243 2.12 10.55 -0.83
CA THR A 243 3.02 11.18 0.14
C THR A 243 3.49 12.54 -0.36
N GLU A 244 3.46 13.55 0.50
CA GLU A 244 3.75 14.93 0.13
C GLU A 244 4.55 15.65 1.22
N TYR A 245 5.46 16.57 0.84
CA TYR A 245 6.22 17.35 1.80
C TYR A 245 5.45 18.59 2.28
N ILE A 246 5.41 18.79 3.59
CA ILE A 246 4.89 19.99 4.26
C ILE A 246 5.91 20.56 5.25
N GLN A 247 5.90 21.88 5.44
CA GLN A 247 6.81 22.54 6.36
C GLN A 247 6.37 22.36 7.83
N GLU A 248 7.33 22.36 8.76
CA GLU A 248 7.07 22.41 10.20
C GLU A 248 6.10 23.55 10.60
N GLY A 249 5.29 23.28 11.62
CA GLY A 249 4.29 24.23 12.13
C GLY A 249 3.00 24.30 11.31
N THR A 250 2.83 23.47 10.28
CA THR A 250 1.60 23.37 9.47
C THR A 250 0.58 22.34 9.99
N PHE A 251 0.96 21.52 10.98
CA PHE A 251 0.12 20.49 11.57
C PHE A 251 0.21 20.49 13.10
N ARG A 252 -0.66 19.70 13.74
CA ARG A 252 -0.62 19.38 15.16
C ARG A 252 -0.88 17.90 15.36
N TYR A 253 -0.25 17.31 16.37
CA TYR A 253 -0.55 15.95 16.79
C TYR A 253 -2.00 15.82 17.28
N LEU A 254 -2.64 14.70 16.95
CA LEU A 254 -3.90 14.32 17.58
C LEU A 254 -3.60 13.87 19.01
N LYS A 255 -4.41 14.34 19.96
CA LYS A 255 -4.37 13.90 21.36
C LYS A 255 -5.25 12.67 21.54
#